data_AF-A0A522QUB4-F1
#
_entry.id   AF-A0A522QUB4-F1
#
_cell.length_a   1.000
_cell.length_b   1.000
_cell.length_c   1.000
_cell.angle_alpha   90.00
_cell.angle_beta   90.00
_cell.angle_gamma   90.00
#
_symmetry.space_group_name_H-M   'P 1'
#
loop_
_entity.id
_entity.type
_entity.pdbx_description
1 polymer ?
#
loop_
_entity_poly.entity_id
_entity_poly.type
_entity_poly.pdbx_seq_one_letter_code
_entity_poly.pdbx_strand_id
1 'polypeptide(L)'
;MVPRGCTAALLAALLSIPFCATAGTSTGTATTPTWQTPIAAHGAEYTRLQREARQVTITRDDWGIPHIHGKTDADAVFGMIYAQCEDDFNRVETNYLTALGWSAQAEGESAIWNDL
;
A
#
# COMPACT_ATOMS: atom_id res chain seq x y z
N MET A 1 18.55 5.21 0.22
CA MET A 1 18.32 4.99 -1.22
C MET A 1 19.14 3.77 -1.68
N VAL A 2 18.61 2.56 -1.46
CA VAL A 2 19.23 1.30 -1.91
C VAL A 2 18.28 0.68 -2.95
N PRO A 3 18.70 0.48 -4.20
CA PRO A 3 17.81 0.01 -5.26
C PRO A 3 17.52 -1.49 -5.12
N ARG A 4 16.23 -1.84 -5.00
CA ARG A 4 15.69 -3.21 -4.98
C ARG A 4 15.61 -3.77 -6.40
N GLY A 5 16.69 -4.37 -6.89
CA GLY A 5 16.74 -4.88 -8.28
C GLY A 5 17.71 -6.03 -8.57
N CYS A 6 18.04 -6.92 -7.62
CA CYS A 6 19.00 -8.01 -7.90
C CYS A 6 18.69 -9.41 -7.33
N THR A 7 17.53 -9.69 -6.73
CA THR A 7 17.27 -11.02 -6.11
C THR A 7 16.60 -12.05 -7.03
N ALA A 8 16.52 -11.81 -8.34
CA ALA A 8 15.82 -12.71 -9.28
C ALA A 8 16.69 -13.82 -9.92
N ALA A 9 17.95 -14.03 -9.50
CA ALA A 9 18.88 -14.91 -10.23
C ALA A 9 19.55 -16.04 -9.41
N LEU A 10 19.00 -16.45 -8.27
CA LEU A 10 19.61 -17.49 -7.42
C LEU A 10 18.63 -18.58 -6.95
N LEU A 11 17.72 -18.98 -7.83
CA LEU A 11 16.72 -20.02 -7.58
C LEU A 11 16.78 -21.10 -8.67
N ALA A 12 17.96 -21.70 -8.87
CA ALA A 12 18.13 -22.84 -9.79
C ALA A 12 19.36 -23.69 -9.44
N ALA A 13 19.47 -24.16 -8.20
CA ALA A 13 20.28 -25.33 -7.84
C ALA A 13 19.82 -25.81 -6.46
N LEU A 14 19.82 -27.13 -6.22
CA LEU A 14 19.34 -27.84 -5.02
C LEU A 14 17.92 -28.44 -5.13
N LEU A 15 17.64 -29.14 -6.24
CA LEU A 15 16.75 -30.32 -6.18
C LEU A 15 17.63 -31.57 -6.08
N SER A 16 17.70 -32.20 -4.89
CA SER A 16 17.92 -33.64 -4.67
C SER A 16 18.33 -33.93 -3.21
N ILE A 17 17.42 -33.79 -2.24
CA ILE A 17 17.49 -34.52 -0.96
C ILE A 17 16.06 -34.90 -0.54
N PRO A 18 15.74 -36.18 -0.30
CA PRO A 18 14.48 -36.58 0.29
C PRO A 18 14.59 -36.42 1.81
N PHE A 19 14.20 -35.26 2.35
CA PHE A 19 14.09 -35.08 3.79
C PHE A 19 12.70 -35.53 4.25
N CYS A 20 12.63 -36.79 4.69
CA CYS A 20 11.53 -37.33 5.45
C CYS A 20 11.63 -36.80 6.89
N ALA A 21 10.81 -35.81 7.27
CA ALA A 21 10.57 -35.45 8.65
C ALA A 21 9.13 -34.93 8.82
N THR A 22 8.29 -35.80 9.38
CA THR A 22 6.99 -35.46 9.94
C THR A 22 7.17 -34.61 11.19
N ALA A 23 6.78 -33.34 11.13
CA ALA A 23 6.46 -32.51 12.29
C ALA A 23 5.31 -31.56 11.94
N GLY A 24 4.16 -31.81 12.57
CA GLY A 24 2.90 -31.05 12.58
C GLY A 24 2.75 -29.82 11.69
N THR A 25 2.08 -29.96 10.55
CA THR A 25 1.32 -28.87 9.95
C THR A 25 0.03 -28.67 10.76
N SER A 26 0.06 -27.78 11.76
CA SER A 26 -1.13 -27.03 12.08
C SER A 26 -1.35 -26.08 10.91
N THR A 27 -2.22 -26.47 9.97
CA THR A 27 -2.74 -25.58 8.93
C THR A 27 -3.62 -24.53 9.61
N GLY A 28 -2.99 -23.57 10.29
CA GLY A 28 -3.64 -22.34 10.70
C GLY A 28 -3.87 -21.55 9.43
N THR A 29 -5.11 -21.54 8.94
CA THR A 29 -5.53 -20.61 7.90
C THR A 29 -5.31 -19.20 8.46
N ALA A 30 -4.19 -18.58 8.11
CA ALA A 30 -3.95 -17.19 8.43
C ALA A 30 -4.96 -16.36 7.62
N THR A 31 -6.07 -15.99 8.26
CA THR A 31 -7.04 -15.06 7.68
C THR A 31 -6.37 -13.70 7.62
N THR A 32 -5.82 -13.36 6.45
CA THR A 32 -5.37 -12.00 6.15
C THR A 32 -6.52 -11.05 6.42
N PRO A 33 -6.40 -10.09 7.35
CA PRO A 33 -7.44 -9.09 7.57
C PRO A 33 -7.72 -8.33 6.27
N THR A 34 -8.96 -7.90 6.10
CA THR A 34 -9.47 -7.35 4.84
C THR A 34 -8.68 -6.15 4.33
N TRP A 35 -8.05 -5.37 5.21
CA TRP A 35 -7.19 -4.23 4.85
C TRP A 35 -5.82 -4.62 4.29
N GLN A 36 -5.39 -5.88 4.44
CA GLN A 36 -4.16 -6.42 3.86
C GLN A 36 -4.42 -7.20 2.56
N THR A 37 -5.68 -7.42 2.19
CA THR A 37 -6.04 -8.08 0.93
C THR A 37 -5.95 -7.05 -0.21
N PRO A 38 -5.04 -7.22 -1.18
CA PRO A 38 -4.93 -6.29 -2.29
C PRO A 38 -6.21 -6.33 -3.14
N ILE A 39 -6.67 -5.15 -3.56
CA ILE A 39 -7.81 -5.04 -4.48
C ILE A 39 -7.37 -5.60 -5.84
N ALA A 40 -8.07 -6.65 -6.30
CA ALA A 40 -7.79 -7.24 -7.59
C ALA A 40 -8.01 -6.21 -8.72
N ALA A 41 -6.99 -6.05 -9.58
CA ALA A 41 -7.11 -5.26 -10.79
C ALA A 41 -8.30 -5.78 -11.62
N HIS A 42 -9.13 -4.86 -12.13
CA HIS A 42 -10.34 -5.17 -12.90
C HIS A 42 -11.45 -5.94 -12.14
N GLY A 43 -11.35 -6.09 -10.81
CA GLY A 43 -12.42 -6.65 -9.99
C GLY A 43 -13.63 -5.71 -9.82
N ALA A 44 -14.67 -6.21 -9.15
CA ALA A 44 -15.88 -5.44 -8.85
C ALA A 44 -15.57 -4.19 -8.00
N GLU A 45 -14.76 -4.32 -6.95
CA GLU A 45 -14.32 -3.19 -6.12
C GLU A 45 -13.48 -2.18 -6.89
N TYR A 46 -12.54 -2.65 -7.72
CA TYR A 46 -11.75 -1.77 -8.58
C TYR A 46 -12.65 -0.97 -9.54
N THR A 47 -13.68 -1.60 -10.09
CA THR A 47 -14.66 -0.93 -10.97
C THR A 47 -15.52 0.07 -10.20
N ARG A 48 -15.91 -0.24 -8.95
CA ARG A 48 -16.62 0.69 -8.08
C ARG A 48 -15.78 1.94 -7.80
N LEU A 49 -14.52 1.75 -7.39
CA LEU A 49 -13.58 2.84 -7.11
C LEU A 49 -13.28 3.68 -8.36
N GLN A 50 -13.13 3.06 -9.53
CA GLN A 50 -12.99 3.80 -10.78
C GLN A 50 -14.20 4.70 -11.09
N ARG A 51 -15.43 4.25 -10.79
CA ARG A 51 -16.63 5.07 -11.00
C ARG A 51 -16.66 6.27 -10.05
N GLU A 52 -16.23 6.08 -8.81
CA GLU A 52 -16.10 7.12 -7.80
C GLU A 52 -15.05 8.15 -8.22
N ALA A 53 -13.85 7.70 -8.63
CA ALA A 53 -12.80 8.58 -9.15
C ALA A 53 -13.24 9.41 -10.36
N ARG A 54 -14.12 8.88 -11.23
CA ARG A 54 -14.68 9.62 -12.38
C ARG A 54 -15.67 10.72 -11.99
N GLN A 55 -16.19 10.75 -10.77
CA GLN A 55 -17.05 11.85 -10.31
C GLN A 55 -16.26 13.09 -9.90
N VAL A 56 -14.95 12.94 -9.71
CA VAL A 56 -14.05 14.00 -9.27
C VAL A 56 -13.29 14.57 -10.45
N THR A 57 -13.20 15.89 -10.53
CA THR A 57 -12.35 16.59 -11.48
C THR A 57 -11.26 17.32 -10.72
N ILE A 58 -10.01 17.08 -11.07
CA ILE A 58 -8.84 17.75 -10.48
C ILE A 58 -8.19 18.56 -11.60
N THR A 59 -8.14 19.87 -11.45
CA THR A 59 -7.41 20.78 -12.35
C THR A 59 -6.23 21.37 -11.59
N ARG A 60 -5.08 21.52 -12.24
CA ARG A 60 -3.90 22.15 -11.62
C ARG A 60 -3.66 23.51 -12.24
N ASP A 61 -3.28 24.48 -11.41
CA ASP A 61 -2.89 25.81 -11.85
C ASP A 61 -1.43 25.86 -12.34
N ASP A 62 -0.96 27.05 -12.71
CA ASP A 62 0.42 27.28 -13.18
C ASP A 62 1.49 27.00 -12.11
N TRP A 63 1.10 26.92 -10.83
CA TRP A 63 1.97 26.66 -9.68
C TRP A 63 1.87 25.22 -9.19
N GLY A 64 1.06 24.38 -9.84
CA GLY A 64 0.84 22.98 -9.49
C GLY A 64 -0.18 22.75 -8.38
N ILE A 65 -0.86 23.79 -7.90
CA ILE A 65 -1.87 23.69 -6.84
C ILE A 65 -3.13 23.00 -7.40
N PRO A 66 -3.62 21.93 -6.77
CA PRO A 66 -4.81 21.22 -7.21
C PRO A 66 -6.09 21.97 -6.81
N HIS A 67 -6.91 22.29 -7.80
CA HIS A 67 -8.31 22.67 -7.65
C HIS A 67 -9.19 21.43 -7.83
N ILE A 68 -9.81 20.97 -6.75
CA ILE A 68 -10.66 19.78 -6.75
C ILE A 68 -12.12 20.19 -6.82
N HIS A 69 -12.84 19.62 -7.79
CA HIS A 69 -14.28 19.77 -7.96
C HIS A 69 -14.95 18.39 -7.84
N GLY A 70 -15.79 18.24 -6.81
CA GLY A 70 -16.67 17.09 -6.59
C GLY A 70 -18.12 17.52 -6.52
N LYS A 71 -19.06 16.60 -6.78
CA LYS A 71 -20.50 16.88 -6.64
C LYS A 71 -20.97 16.79 -5.19
N THR A 72 -20.27 15.99 -4.39
CA THR A 72 -20.53 15.79 -2.96
C THR A 72 -19.26 16.05 -2.15
N ASP A 73 -19.40 16.27 -0.85
CA ASP A 73 -18.25 16.45 0.04
C ASP A 73 -17.34 15.21 0.07
N ALA A 74 -17.92 14.01 -0.07
CA ALA A 74 -17.17 12.77 -0.17
C ALA A 74 -16.26 12.75 -1.41
N ASP A 75 -16.78 13.18 -2.56
CA ASP A 75 -16.02 13.29 -3.81
C ASP A 75 -14.89 14.32 -3.68
N ALA A 76 -15.15 15.47 -3.03
CA ALA A 76 -14.15 16.51 -2.83
C ALA A 76 -13.00 16.04 -1.90
N VAL A 77 -13.33 15.36 -0.80
CA VAL A 77 -12.32 14.80 0.12
C VAL A 77 -11.52 13.69 -0.54
N PHE A 78 -12.17 12.82 -1.33
CA PHE A 78 -11.48 11.80 -2.12
C PHE A 78 -10.46 12.45 -3.07
N GLY A 79 -10.87 13.47 -3.83
CA GLY A 79 -9.97 14.18 -4.75
C GLY A 79 -8.82 14.89 -4.06
N MET A 80 -9.07 15.49 -2.89
CA MET A 80 -8.06 16.18 -2.08
C MET A 80 -6.96 15.23 -1.61
N ILE A 81 -7.32 14.05 -1.09
CA ILE A 81 -6.33 13.05 -0.67
C ILE A 81 -5.63 12.45 -1.88
N TYR A 82 -6.35 12.20 -2.97
CA TYR A 82 -5.76 11.69 -4.20
C TYR A 82 -4.66 12.61 -4.75
N ALA A 83 -4.92 13.92 -4.82
CA ALA A 83 -3.93 14.90 -5.28
C ALA A 83 -2.69 14.95 -4.37
N GLN A 84 -2.85 14.82 -3.05
CA GLN A 84 -1.71 14.76 -2.12
C GLN A 84 -0.85 13.51 -2.35
N CYS A 85 -1.48 12.37 -2.58
CA CYS A 85 -0.77 11.13 -2.88
C CYS A 85 -0.05 11.19 -4.24
N GLU A 86 -0.60 11.89 -5.23
CA GLU A 86 0.10 12.10 -6.50
C GLU A 86 1.36 12.96 -6.34
N ASP A 87 1.31 13.98 -5.49
CA ASP A 87 2.43 14.93 -5.33
C ASP A 87 3.58 14.36 -4.50
N ASP A 88 3.26 13.72 -3.37
CA ASP A 88 4.28 13.20 -2.44
C ASP A 88 3.71 12.05 -1.60
N PHE A 89 3.52 10.90 -2.23
CA PHE A 89 3.04 9.70 -1.55
C PHE A 89 3.91 9.32 -0.36
N ASN A 90 5.24 9.42 -0.48
CA ASN A 90 6.16 9.00 0.59
C ASN A 90 5.91 9.79 1.87
N ARG A 91 5.70 11.11 1.77
CA ARG A 91 5.42 11.93 2.95
C ARG A 91 4.04 11.65 3.53
N VAL A 92 3.03 11.39 2.69
CA VAL A 92 1.71 10.96 3.15
C VAL A 92 1.83 9.64 3.91
N GLU A 93 2.50 8.64 3.35
CA GLU A 93 2.71 7.33 3.94
C GLU A 93 3.46 7.41 5.28
N THR A 94 4.60 8.10 5.33
CA THR A 94 5.37 8.26 6.58
C THR A 94 4.52 8.92 7.67
N ASN A 95 3.75 9.96 7.34
CA ASN A 95 2.86 10.60 8.32
C ASN A 95 1.81 9.62 8.87
N TYR A 96 1.24 8.76 8.03
CA TYR A 96 0.31 7.73 8.48
C TYR A 96 0.99 6.68 9.35
N LEU A 97 2.16 6.20 8.96
CA LEU A 97 2.91 5.20 9.73
C LEU A 97 3.27 5.74 11.12
N THR A 98 3.74 6.98 11.20
CA THR A 98 4.03 7.64 12.49
C THR A 98 2.75 7.84 13.32
N ALA A 99 1.66 8.31 12.71
CA ALA A 99 0.40 8.52 13.44
C ALA A 99 -0.23 7.22 13.95
N LEU A 100 0.00 6.08 13.28
CA LEU A 100 -0.51 4.77 13.66
C LEU A 100 0.44 3.99 14.58
N GLY A 101 1.66 4.49 14.82
CA GLY A 101 2.70 3.75 15.56
C GLY A 101 3.18 2.50 14.82
N TRP A 102 3.23 2.56 13.49
CA TRP A 102 3.70 1.49 12.61
C TRP A 102 5.02 1.83 11.91
N SER A 103 5.73 2.84 12.37
CA SER A 103 7.00 3.29 11.78
C SER A 103 8.04 2.16 11.81
N ALA A 104 8.08 1.38 12.88
CA ALA A 104 8.97 0.22 13.03
C ALA A 104 8.72 -0.89 12.00
N GLN A 105 7.51 -0.98 11.44
CA GLN A 105 7.22 -1.95 10.37
C GLN A 105 7.89 -1.55 9.05
N ALA A 106 8.01 -0.26 8.76
CA ALA A 106 8.62 0.23 7.52
C ALA A 106 10.13 0.49 7.66
N GLU A 107 10.57 1.06 8.79
CA GLU A 107 11.94 1.51 9.02
C GLU A 107 12.79 0.53 9.85
N GLY A 108 12.14 -0.42 10.54
CA GLY A 108 12.81 -1.43 11.36
C GLY A 108 13.04 -0.99 12.82
N GLU A 109 13.95 -1.68 13.50
CA GLU A 109 14.16 -1.58 14.95
C GLU A 109 14.48 -0.15 15.43
N SER A 110 15.09 0.68 14.57
CA SER A 110 15.44 2.07 14.89
C SER A 110 14.23 2.96 15.19
N ALA A 111 13.05 2.62 14.68
CA ALA A 111 11.84 3.42 14.87
C ALA A 111 10.93 2.93 16.02
N ILE A 112 11.32 1.88 16.75
CA ILE A 112 10.53 1.33 17.87
C ILE A 112 10.20 2.39 18.92
N TRP A 113 11.17 3.26 19.25
CA TRP A 113 10.96 4.29 20.26
C TRP A 113 10.00 5.40 19.80
N ASN A 114 9.77 5.56 18.50
CA ASN A 114 8.82 6.54 17.98
C ASN A 114 7.38 6.02 18.01
N ASP A 115 7.19 4.70 18.10
CA ASP A 115 5.89 4.05 18.09
C ASP A 115 5.33 3.78 19.51
N LEU A 116 6.16 3.91 20.57
CA LEU A 116 5.82 3.66 21.99
C LEU A 116 5.41 4.94 22.73
#